data_AF-A0A6I3EGN0-F1
#
_entry.id   AF-A0A6I3EGN0-F1
#
_cell.length_a   1.000
_cell.length_b   1.000
_cell.length_c   1.000
_cell.angle_alpha   90.00
_cell.angle_beta   90.00
_cell.angle_gamma   90.00
#
_symmetry.space_group_name_H-M   'P 1'
#
loop_
_entity.id
_entity.type
_entity.pdbx_description
1 polymer ?
#
loop_
_entity_poly.entity_id
_entity_poly.type
_entity_poly.pdbx_seq_one_letter_code
_entity_poly.pdbx_strand_id
1 'polypeptide(L)'
;NTITMWMPLVDVPNEIGSVVFASGSHERGDLGGSEIGDDSQLHFDRLIEREKFDLVSYAPMRAGDASFHAGWVLHGAPANETATMRSVMTIIYFADGVRVGEIDSPMRRADNERWLGSLPTGSLAASPLNPLLWSRAT
;
A
#
# COMPACT_ATOMS: atom_id res chain seq x y z
N ASN A 1 8.36 8.61 3.39
CA ASN A 1 9.05 7.33 3.69
C ASN A 1 8.10 6.40 4.41
N THR A 2 7.43 5.55 3.64
CA THR A 2 6.52 4.51 4.14
C THR A 2 6.82 3.20 3.43
N ILE A 3 6.54 2.08 4.09
CA ILE A 3 6.65 0.75 3.53
C ILE A 3 5.46 -0.09 4.02
N THR A 4 4.84 -0.84 3.12
CA THR A 4 3.69 -1.68 3.43
C THR A 4 4.11 -3.14 3.35
N MET A 5 3.82 -3.90 4.39
CA MET A 5 3.83 -5.36 4.36
C MET A 5 2.49 -5.86 3.83
N TRP A 6 2.53 -6.82 2.91
CA TRP A 6 1.38 -7.61 2.50
C TRP A 6 1.71 -9.08 2.75
N MET A 7 0.88 -9.75 3.54
CA MET A 7 1.06 -11.14 3.97
C MET A 7 -0.25 -11.90 3.78
N PRO A 8 -0.28 -12.98 2.99
CA PRO A 8 -1.47 -13.79 2.89
C PRO A 8 -1.60 -14.68 4.14
N LEU A 9 -2.83 -14.79 4.63
CA LEU A 9 -3.19 -15.63 5.78
C LEU A 9 -3.58 -17.06 5.36
N VAL A 10 -3.60 -17.30 4.05
CA VAL A 10 -3.90 -18.57 3.38
C VAL A 10 -2.91 -18.75 2.23
N ASP A 11 -2.77 -19.95 1.70
CA ASP A 11 -1.98 -20.14 0.48
C ASP A 11 -2.64 -19.40 -0.70
N VAL A 12 -1.81 -18.71 -1.49
CA VAL A 12 -2.21 -17.97 -2.68
C VAL A 12 -1.60 -18.65 -3.91
N PRO A 13 -2.35 -19.54 -4.57
CA PRO A 13 -1.91 -20.13 -5.84
C PRO A 13 -1.89 -19.07 -6.95
N ASN A 14 -1.22 -19.39 -8.05
CA ASN A 14 -1.08 -18.50 -9.22
C ASN A 14 -2.42 -18.02 -9.78
N GLU A 15 -3.43 -18.88 -9.79
CA GLU A 15 -4.79 -18.59 -10.27
C GLU A 15 -5.56 -17.56 -9.43
N ILE A 16 -5.27 -17.45 -8.13
CA ILE A 16 -5.85 -16.41 -7.27
C ILE A 16 -5.09 -15.08 -7.46
N GLY A 17 -3.78 -15.17 -7.71
CA GLY A 17 -2.90 -14.03 -7.92
C GLY A 17 -2.55 -13.27 -6.64
N SER A 18 -1.29 -12.87 -6.52
CA SER A 18 -0.84 -11.89 -5.53
C SER A 18 -1.00 -10.47 -6.06
N VAL A 19 -0.57 -9.50 -5.26
CA VAL A 19 -0.33 -8.13 -5.75
C VAL A 19 0.70 -8.17 -6.90
N VAL A 20 0.45 -7.36 -7.92
CA VAL A 20 1.32 -7.06 -9.06
C VAL A 20 1.91 -5.67 -8.85
N PHE A 21 3.21 -5.54 -9.06
CA PHE A 21 3.99 -4.34 -8.80
C PHE A 21 4.64 -3.83 -10.10
N ALA A 22 4.61 -2.52 -10.31
CA ALA A 22 5.40 -1.87 -11.34
C ALA A 22 6.83 -1.62 -10.82
N SER A 23 7.79 -2.43 -11.26
CA SER A 23 9.18 -2.35 -10.81
C SER A 23 9.80 -0.98 -11.06
N GLY A 24 10.45 -0.42 -10.04
CA GLY A 24 11.11 0.89 -10.12
C GLY A 24 10.17 2.10 -10.07
N SER A 25 8.84 1.94 -10.06
CA SER A 25 7.92 3.08 -10.13
C SER A 25 8.04 4.05 -8.94
N HIS A 26 8.47 3.55 -7.78
CA HIS A 26 8.68 4.35 -6.57
C HIS A 26 9.69 5.49 -6.72
N GLU A 27 10.60 5.39 -7.70
CA GLU A 27 11.56 6.46 -8.02
C GLU A 27 10.88 7.68 -8.67
N ARG A 28 9.66 7.53 -9.17
CA ARG A 28 8.89 8.61 -9.81
C ARG A 28 8.05 9.42 -8.83
N GLY A 29 7.94 8.99 -7.57
CA GLY A 29 7.15 9.67 -6.55
C GLY A 29 5.65 9.60 -6.82
N ASP A 30 4.96 10.73 -6.69
CA ASP A 30 3.53 10.83 -6.96
C ASP A 30 3.26 10.77 -8.47
N LEU A 31 2.62 9.69 -8.91
CA LEU A 31 2.24 9.44 -10.30
C LEU A 31 0.85 9.99 -10.66
N GLY A 32 0.23 10.74 -9.74
CA GLY A 32 -1.13 11.24 -9.86
C GLY A 32 -2.17 10.12 -9.82
N GLY A 33 -3.39 10.45 -10.24
CA GLY A 33 -4.53 9.54 -10.24
C GLY A 33 -5.73 10.17 -9.52
N SER A 34 -6.91 9.62 -9.77
CA SER A 34 -8.13 9.95 -9.05
C SER A 34 -8.37 8.96 -7.90
N GLU A 35 -9.43 9.19 -7.14
CA GLU A 35 -9.98 8.19 -6.22
C GLU A 35 -10.10 6.82 -6.90
N ILE A 36 -10.01 5.76 -6.10
CA ILE A 36 -10.04 4.37 -6.57
C ILE A 36 -11.33 4.13 -7.37
N GLY A 37 -11.18 3.69 -8.61
CA GLY A 37 -12.27 3.44 -9.55
C GLY A 37 -11.76 3.29 -10.98
N ASP A 38 -12.69 3.13 -11.92
CA ASP A 38 -12.39 2.83 -13.33
C ASP A 38 -11.51 3.90 -14.00
N ASP A 39 -11.75 5.17 -13.72
CA ASP A 39 -10.95 6.27 -14.27
C ASP A 39 -9.49 6.21 -13.79
N SER A 40 -9.28 5.86 -12.51
CA SER A 40 -7.96 5.68 -11.91
C SER A 40 -7.25 4.47 -12.51
N GLN A 41 -7.98 3.35 -12.69
CA GLN A 41 -7.47 2.16 -13.38
C GLN A 41 -7.02 2.48 -14.81
N LEU A 42 -7.88 3.13 -15.60
CA LEU A 42 -7.57 3.53 -16.98
C LEU A 42 -6.38 4.50 -17.06
N HIS A 43 -6.23 5.41 -16.09
CA HIS A 43 -5.06 6.29 -16.00
C HIS A 43 -3.77 5.50 -15.80
N PHE A 44 -3.76 4.58 -14.83
CA PHE A 44 -2.57 3.79 -14.51
C PHE A 44 -2.24 2.76 -15.60
N ASP A 45 -3.22 2.17 -16.27
CA ASP A 45 -2.99 1.27 -17.40
C ASP A 45 -2.22 1.98 -18.52
N ARG A 46 -2.69 3.18 -18.90
CA ARG A 46 -1.99 4.02 -19.90
C ARG A 46 -0.60 4.45 -19.44
N LEU A 47 -0.44 4.74 -18.15
CA LEU A 47 0.85 5.10 -17.56
C LEU A 47 1.84 3.93 -17.66
N ILE A 48 1.40 2.73 -17.28
CA ILE A 48 2.21 1.51 -17.33
C ILE A 48 2.67 1.23 -18.75
N GLU A 49 1.76 1.31 -19.73
CA GLU A 49 2.09 1.11 -21.14
C GLU A 49 3.10 2.15 -21.65
N ARG A 50 2.85 3.44 -21.35
CA ARG A 50 3.68 4.55 -21.82
C ARG A 50 5.09 4.50 -21.24
N GLU A 51 5.21 4.27 -19.94
CA GLU A 51 6.50 4.24 -19.22
C GLU A 51 7.19 2.87 -19.33
N LYS A 52 6.51 1.86 -19.90
CA LYS A 52 7.00 0.49 -20.05
C LYS A 52 7.48 -0.11 -18.73
N PHE A 53 6.69 0.06 -17.68
CA PHE A 53 7.01 -0.54 -16.39
C PHE A 53 7.04 -2.06 -16.51
N ASP A 54 8.07 -2.67 -15.92
CA ASP A 54 8.14 -4.12 -15.77
C ASP A 54 7.21 -4.56 -14.63
N LEU A 55 6.20 -5.36 -14.95
CA LEU A 55 5.19 -5.81 -14.00
C LEU A 55 5.60 -7.14 -13.38
N VAL A 56 5.75 -7.16 -12.06
CA VAL A 56 6.22 -8.33 -11.31
C VAL A 56 5.17 -8.75 -10.30
N SER A 57 4.91 -10.05 -10.25
CA SER A 57 4.08 -10.70 -9.25
C SER A 57 4.90 -11.77 -8.53
N TYR A 58 4.56 -12.04 -7.27
CA TYR A 58 5.28 -13.00 -6.42
C TYR A 58 4.43 -14.23 -6.07
N ALA A 59 3.33 -14.46 -6.78
CA ALA A 59 2.62 -15.73 -6.72
C ALA A 59 3.47 -16.89 -7.29
N PRO A 60 3.33 -18.13 -6.78
CA PRO A 60 2.46 -18.49 -5.66
C PRO A 60 3.10 -18.12 -4.32
N MET A 61 2.27 -17.77 -3.34
CA MET A 61 2.71 -17.49 -1.97
C MET A 61 2.09 -18.49 -1.00
N ARG A 62 2.82 -18.90 0.04
CA ARG A 62 2.29 -19.70 1.15
C ARG A 62 1.75 -18.79 2.25
N ALA A 63 0.84 -19.32 3.06
CA ALA A 63 0.38 -18.64 4.26
C ALA A 63 1.58 -18.22 5.14
N GLY A 64 1.66 -16.93 5.46
CA GLY A 64 2.75 -16.35 6.25
C GLY A 64 3.95 -15.83 5.45
N ASP A 65 4.04 -16.08 4.13
CA ASP A 65 4.99 -15.37 3.27
C ASP A 65 4.70 -13.85 3.31
N ALA A 66 5.69 -13.01 3.04
CA ALA A 66 5.48 -11.56 3.07
C ALA A 66 6.18 -10.87 1.91
N SER A 67 5.46 -9.92 1.30
CA SER A 67 6.05 -8.94 0.39
C SER A 67 6.06 -7.57 1.07
N PHE A 68 7.07 -6.76 0.74
CA PHE A 68 7.19 -5.39 1.23
C PHE A 68 7.35 -4.45 0.05
N HIS A 69 6.59 -3.35 0.03
CA HIS A 69 6.64 -2.36 -1.04
C HIS A 69 6.65 -0.94 -0.47
N ALA A 70 7.45 -0.06 -1.07
CA ALA A 70 7.51 1.34 -0.67
C ALA A 70 6.21 2.08 -1.05
N GLY A 71 5.87 3.15 -0.32
CA GLY A 71 4.61 3.87 -0.51
C GLY A 71 4.36 4.43 -1.92
N TRP A 72 5.42 4.65 -2.71
CA TRP A 72 5.31 5.12 -4.11
C TRP A 72 5.36 3.99 -5.15
N VAL A 73 5.43 2.73 -4.73
CA VAL A 73 5.32 1.61 -5.68
C VAL A 73 3.88 1.55 -6.19
N LEU A 74 3.69 1.70 -7.50
CA LEU A 74 2.43 1.47 -8.17
C LEU A 74 2.16 -0.03 -8.13
N HIS A 75 1.01 -0.40 -7.60
CA HIS A 75 0.65 -1.80 -7.42
C HIS A 75 -0.87 -1.97 -7.49
N GLY A 76 -1.30 -3.18 -7.84
CA GLY A 76 -2.69 -3.57 -7.90
C GLY A 76 -2.80 -5.09 -7.78
N ALA A 77 -3.98 -5.61 -7.47
CA ALA A 77 -4.20 -7.04 -7.42
C ALA A 77 -5.30 -7.42 -8.42
N PRO A 78 -5.15 -8.54 -9.16
CA PRO A 78 -6.21 -9.02 -10.03
C PRO A 78 -7.44 -9.40 -9.19
N ALA A 79 -8.59 -9.43 -9.88
CA ALA A 79 -9.82 -9.98 -9.34
C ALA A 79 -9.60 -11.45 -8.95
N ASN A 80 -10.21 -11.86 -7.83
CA ASN A 80 -10.21 -13.25 -7.43
C ASN A 80 -11.40 -13.95 -8.10
N GLU A 81 -11.14 -14.72 -9.15
CA GLU A 81 -12.16 -15.46 -9.91
C GLU A 81 -12.45 -16.86 -9.35
N THR A 82 -11.82 -17.21 -8.22
CA THR A 82 -11.99 -18.52 -7.57
C THR A 82 -13.02 -18.48 -6.44
N ALA A 83 -13.45 -19.67 -6.00
CA ALA A 83 -14.31 -19.80 -4.82
C ALA A 83 -13.56 -19.65 -3.48
N THR A 84 -12.23 -19.61 -3.49
CA THR A 84 -11.41 -19.54 -2.27
C THR A 84 -11.15 -18.10 -1.88
N MET A 85 -11.47 -17.72 -0.64
CA MET A 85 -11.25 -16.37 -0.15
C MET A 85 -9.75 -16.06 0.01
N ARG A 86 -9.26 -15.02 -0.69
CA ARG A 86 -7.91 -14.47 -0.52
C ARG A 86 -7.84 -13.59 0.74
N SER A 87 -7.67 -14.22 1.89
CA SER A 87 -7.51 -13.52 3.18
C SER A 87 -6.07 -13.02 3.36
N VAL A 88 -5.90 -11.73 3.66
CA VAL A 88 -4.59 -11.06 3.73
C VAL A 88 -4.52 -10.14 4.94
N MET A 89 -3.31 -9.93 5.43
CA MET A 89 -2.97 -8.89 6.41
C MET A 89 -2.06 -7.86 5.75
N THR A 90 -2.38 -6.59 5.96
CA THR A 90 -1.55 -5.46 5.56
C THR A 90 -1.12 -4.64 6.76
N ILE A 91 0.16 -4.30 6.84
CA ILE A 91 0.69 -3.38 7.85
C ILE A 91 1.46 -2.27 7.14
N ILE A 92 1.09 -1.01 7.41
CA ILE A 92 1.79 0.16 6.87
C ILE A 92 2.70 0.71 7.95
N TYR A 93 4.00 0.74 7.66
CA TYR A 93 5.00 1.39 8.50
C TYR A 93 5.35 2.74 7.90
N PHE A 94 5.56 3.73 8.76
CA PHE A 94 6.07 5.04 8.39
C PHE A 94 7.27 5.39 9.28
N ALA A 95 8.16 6.23 8.76
CA ALA A 95 9.36 6.64 9.50
C ALA A 95 8.99 7.38 10.80
N ASP A 96 9.75 7.14 11.86
CA ASP A 96 9.62 7.92 13.11
C ASP A 96 9.84 9.42 12.85
N GLY A 97 9.13 10.26 13.60
CA GLY A 97 9.19 11.71 13.49
C GLY A 97 8.43 12.35 12.32
N VAL A 98 7.70 11.57 11.50
CA VAL A 98 6.84 12.14 10.46
C VAL A 98 5.64 12.89 11.06
N ARG A 99 5.11 13.83 10.29
CA ARG A 99 3.97 14.66 10.67
C ARG A 99 2.72 14.29 9.86
N VAL A 100 1.55 14.52 10.47
CA VAL A 100 0.27 14.38 9.79
C VAL A 100 0.23 15.36 8.62
N GLY A 101 0.00 14.85 7.41
CA GLY A 101 -0.15 15.64 6.20
C GLY A 101 -1.44 16.46 6.18
N GLU A 102 -1.65 17.20 5.11
CA GLU A 102 -2.91 17.94 4.92
C GLU A 102 -4.11 17.00 4.79
N ILE A 103 -5.24 17.41 5.38
CA ILE A 103 -6.51 16.67 5.37
C ILE A 103 -7.46 17.41 4.42
N ASP A 104 -7.22 17.24 3.13
CA ASP A 104 -7.82 17.95 2.00
C ASP A 104 -8.88 17.10 1.26
N SER A 105 -9.17 15.87 1.70
CA SER A 105 -10.21 15.01 1.12
C SER A 105 -11.00 14.23 2.19
N PRO A 106 -12.23 13.78 1.87
CA PRO A 106 -13.00 12.92 2.76
C PRO A 106 -12.28 11.60 3.10
N MET A 107 -11.57 11.01 2.13
CA MET A 107 -10.79 9.79 2.35
C MET A 107 -9.63 10.02 3.34
N ARG A 108 -8.86 11.10 3.17
CA ARG A 108 -7.77 11.44 4.10
C ARG A 108 -8.30 11.77 5.50
N ARG A 109 -9.49 12.37 5.60
CA ARG A 109 -10.17 12.59 6.88
C ARG A 109 -10.53 11.27 7.56
N ALA A 110 -11.15 10.35 6.82
CA ALA A 110 -11.51 9.03 7.33
C ALA A 110 -10.29 8.24 7.81
N ASP A 111 -9.18 8.27 7.05
CA ASP A 111 -7.93 7.63 7.44
C ASP A 111 -7.29 8.27 8.68
N ASN A 112 -7.32 9.61 8.77
CA ASN A 112 -6.83 10.33 9.94
C ASN A 112 -7.62 9.97 11.20
N GLU A 113 -8.95 9.94 11.12
CA GLU A 113 -9.82 9.55 12.24
C GLU A 113 -9.59 8.10 12.65
N ARG A 114 -9.49 7.19 11.68
CA ARG A 114 -9.39 5.75 11.94
C ARG A 114 -8.02 5.29 12.39
N TRP A 115 -6.95 5.81 11.79
CA TRP A 115 -5.59 5.27 11.92
C TRP A 115 -4.62 6.18 12.66
N LEU A 116 -4.89 7.50 12.68
CA LEU A 116 -4.05 8.49 13.33
C LEU A 116 -4.74 9.15 14.54
N GLY A 117 -5.92 8.67 14.95
CA GLY A 117 -6.62 9.16 16.14
C GLY A 117 -7.01 10.63 16.07
N SER A 118 -7.40 11.12 14.88
CA SER A 118 -7.80 12.51 14.64
C SER A 118 -6.71 13.55 14.98
N LEU A 119 -5.44 13.15 14.94
CA LEU A 119 -4.33 14.07 15.15
C LEU A 119 -4.35 15.22 14.13
N PRO A 120 -4.12 16.48 14.55
CA PRO A 120 -4.22 17.63 13.66
C PRO A 120 -3.09 17.66 12.63
N THR A 121 -3.36 18.23 11.45
CA THR A 121 -2.36 18.51 10.42
C THR A 121 -1.12 19.18 11.02
N GLY A 122 0.06 18.72 10.61
CA GLY A 122 1.35 19.25 11.06
C GLY A 122 1.79 18.74 12.45
N SER A 123 0.95 18.06 13.23
CA SER A 123 1.40 17.39 14.45
C SER A 123 2.20 16.13 14.16
N LEU A 124 2.95 15.62 15.14
CA LEU A 124 3.64 14.33 15.00
C LEU A 124 2.61 13.21 14.84
N ALA A 125 2.84 12.31 13.90
CA ALA A 125 2.01 11.13 13.67
C ALA A 125 2.30 10.05 14.74
N ALA A 126 1.94 10.35 15.99
CA ALA A 126 2.26 9.54 17.17
C ALA A 126 1.02 9.35 18.04
N SER A 127 0.00 8.67 17.49
CA SER A 127 -1.20 8.32 18.25
C SER A 127 -0.98 7.01 19.04
N PRO A 128 -1.84 6.68 20.02
CA PRO A 128 -1.79 5.37 20.69
C PRO A 128 -1.92 4.16 19.76
N LEU A 129 -2.46 4.34 18.54
CA LEU A 129 -2.58 3.30 17.51
C LEU A 129 -1.32 3.12 16.67
N ASN A 130 -0.34 4.03 16.79
CA ASN A 130 0.89 4.02 15.99
C ASN A 130 2.12 3.93 16.91
N PRO A 131 2.32 2.79 17.60
CA PRO A 131 3.45 2.63 18.50
C PRO A 131 4.78 2.63 17.73
N LEU A 132 5.83 3.10 18.40
CA LEU A 132 7.19 2.97 17.89
C LEU A 132 7.56 1.48 17.84
N LEU A 133 7.85 0.97 16.63
CA LEU A 133 8.19 -0.43 16.42
C LEU A 133 9.58 -0.78 16.96
N TRP A 134 10.54 0.12 16.77
CA TRP A 134 11.93 -0.09 17.15
C TRP A 134 12.64 1.24 17.35
N SER A 135 13.53 1.27 18.35
CA SER A 135 14.52 2.33 18.52
C SER A 135 15.88 1.70 18.75
N ARG A 136 16.94 2.39 18.33
CA ARG A 136 18.30 2.00 18.68
C ARG A 136 18.49 2.31 20.16
N ALA A 137 18.84 1.30 20.97
CA ALA A 137 19.28 1.54 22.34
C ALA A 137 20.53 2.43 22.30
N THR A 138 20.49 3.53 23.06
CA THR A 138 21.60 4.47 23.24
C THR A 138 22.65 3.91 24.16
#